data_AF-F3CKB2-F1
#
_entry.id   AF-F3CKB2-F1
#
_cell.length_a   1.000
_cell.length_b   1.000
_cell.length_c   1.000
_cell.angle_alpha   90.00
_cell.angle_beta   90.00
_cell.angle_gamma   90.00
#
_symmetry.space_group_name_H-M   'P 1'
#
loop_
_entity.id
_entity.type
_entity.pdbx_description
1 polymer ?
#
loop_
_entity_poly.entity_id
_entity_poly.type
_entity_poly.pdbx_seq_one_letter_code
_entity_poly.pdbx_strand_id
1 'polypeptide(L)' 'MMFRFSTLLCTTLLITASFSAQAQAPRTFSEAKKVAWGLYAPQSTEFYCGCKYTGNRVDIAGCGLFP' A
#
# COMPACT_ATOMS: atom_id res chain seq x y z
N MET A 1 -2.36 36.13 -25.89
CA MET A 1 -2.32 34.66 -26.11
C MET A 1 -1.91 33.87 -24.87
N MET A 2 -0.85 34.25 -24.13
CA MET A 2 -0.36 33.51 -22.94
C MET A 2 -1.40 33.24 -21.84
N PHE A 3 -2.23 34.22 -21.48
CA PHE A 3 -3.24 34.06 -20.42
C PHE A 3 -4.30 33.01 -20.74
N ARG A 4 -4.70 32.88 -22.02
CA ARG A 4 -5.71 31.90 -22.44
C ARG A 4 -5.18 30.47 -22.38
N PHE A 5 -3.91 30.27 -22.74
CA PHE A 5 -3.23 28.99 -22.59
C PHE A 5 -3.04 28.61 -21.12
N SER A 6 -2.67 29.56 -20.27
CA SER A 6 -2.54 29.32 -18.82
C SER A 6 -3.87 28.91 -18.18
N THR A 7 -4.98 29.58 -18.54
CA THR A 7 -6.30 29.18 -18.04
C THR A 7 -6.74 27.80 -18.53
N LEU A 8 -6.46 27.43 -19.78
CA LEU A 8 -6.78 26.11 -20.33
C LEU A 8 -5.97 24.99 -19.66
N LEU A 9 -4.70 25.25 -19.37
CA LEU A 9 -3.84 24.29 -18.66
C LEU A 9 -4.31 24.09 -17.21
N CYS A 10 -4.72 25.17 -16.55
CA CYS A 10 -5.17 25.11 -15.16
C CYS A 10 -6.50 24.34 -15.03
N THR A 11 -7.47 24.60 -15.93
CA THR A 11 -8.75 23.89 -15.93
C THR A 11 -8.57 22.40 -16.27
N THR A 12 -7.71 22.05 -17.22
CA THR A 12 -7.43 20.64 -17.56
C THR A 12 -6.74 19.89 -16.41
N LEU A 13 -5.84 20.54 -15.68
CA LEU A 13 -5.18 19.95 -14.51
C LEU A 13 -6.17 19.71 -13.35
N LEU A 14 -7.06 20.67 -13.09
CA LEU A 14 -8.10 20.55 -12.06
C LEU A 14 -9.11 19.43 -12.37
N ILE A 15 -9.52 19.30 -13.63
CA ILE A 15 -10.45 18.24 -14.06
C ILE A 15 -9.80 16.86 -13.92
N THR A 16 -8.54 16.70 -14.34
CA THR A 16 -7.86 15.39 -14.29
C THR A 16 -7.46 14.98 -12.87
N ALA A 17 -7.08 15.93 -12.00
CA ALA A 17 -6.78 15.65 -10.60
C ALA A 17 -8.02 15.19 -9.79
N SER A 18 -9.23 15.53 -10.25
CA SER A 18 -10.48 15.14 -9.60
C SER A 18 -10.87 13.68 -9.87
N PHE A 19 -10.25 13.02 -10.85
CA PHE A 19 -10.49 11.60 -11.10
C PHE A 19 -9.70 10.77 -10.09
N SER A 20 -10.37 10.37 -9.00
CA SER A 20 -9.85 9.35 -8.10
C SER A 20 -9.72 8.02 -8.86
N ALA A 21 -8.50 7.56 -9.08
CA ALA A 21 -8.25 6.21 -9.54
C ALA A 21 -8.68 5.23 -8.43
N GLN A 22 -9.86 4.62 -8.58
CA GLN A 22 -10.31 3.55 -7.70
C GLN A 22 -9.52 2.27 -8.04
N ALA A 23 -8.67 1.85 -7.12
CA ALA A 23 -8.08 0.51 -7.19
C ALA A 23 -9.18 -0.52 -6.91
N GLN A 24 -9.34 -1.50 -7.81
CA GLN A 24 -10.27 -2.60 -7.60
C GLN A 24 -9.85 -3.42 -6.38
N ALA A 25 -10.80 -3.84 -5.55
CA ALA A 25 -10.53 -4.77 -4.44
C ALA A 25 -10.02 -6.13 -4.97
N PRO A 26 -9.12 -6.81 -4.24
CA PRO A 26 -8.70 -8.18 -4.57
C PRO A 26 -9.91 -9.12 -4.72
N ARG A 27 -9.92 -9.93 -5.78
CA ARG A 27 -11.01 -10.85 -6.12
C ARG A 27 -10.80 -12.24 -5.52
N THR A 28 -9.58 -12.55 -5.13
CA THR A 28 -9.20 -13.83 -4.53
C THR A 28 -8.38 -13.63 -3.26
N PHE A 29 -8.38 -14.65 -2.40
CA PHE A 29 -7.55 -14.65 -1.20
C PHE A 29 -6.05 -14.55 -1.52
N SER A 30 -5.60 -15.18 -2.61
CA SER A 30 -4.21 -15.10 -3.06
C SER A 30 -3.82 -13.68 -3.50
N GLU A 31 -4.71 -12.96 -4.18
CA GLU A 31 -4.50 -11.55 -4.49
C GLU A 31 -4.48 -10.69 -3.23
N ALA A 32 -5.39 -10.93 -2.28
CA ALA A 32 -5.44 -10.21 -1.02
C ALA A 32 -4.13 -10.38 -0.23
N LYS A 33 -3.59 -11.61 -0.17
CA LYS A 33 -2.29 -11.87 0.45
C LYS A 33 -1.16 -11.07 -0.19
N LYS A 34 -1.12 -10.97 -1.54
CA LYS A 34 -0.10 -10.18 -2.25
C LYS A 34 -0.15 -8.70 -1.87
N VAL A 35 -1.34 -8.11 -1.79
CA VAL A 35 -1.51 -6.72 -1.36
C VAL A 35 -1.10 -6.54 0.10
N ALA A 36 -1.47 -7.50 0.97
CA ALA A 36 -1.11 -7.46 2.39
C ALA A 36 0.41 -7.41 2.59
N TRP A 37 1.22 -8.12 1.80
CA TRP A 37 2.69 -8.06 1.89
C TRP A 37 3.23 -6.62 1.79
N GLY A 38 2.69 -5.79 0.89
CA GLY A 38 3.08 -4.39 0.77
C GLY A 38 2.63 -3.54 1.96
N LEU A 39 1.37 -3.72 2.39
CA LEU A 39 0.79 -2.97 3.51
C LEU A 39 1.51 -3.23 4.84
N TYR A 40 1.96 -4.47 5.08
CA TYR A 40 2.60 -4.88 6.33
C TYR A 40 4.14 -4.86 6.28
N ALA A 41 4.76 -4.55 5.13
CA ALA A 41 6.22 -4.45 5.02
C ALA A 41 6.86 -3.42 5.98
N PRO A 42 6.32 -2.21 6.21
CA PRO A 42 6.98 -1.23 7.08
C PRO A 42 7.09 -1.67 8.54
N GLN A 43 6.09 -2.39 9.03
CA GLN A 43 6.01 -2.87 10.41
C GLN A 43 6.72 -4.22 10.57
N SER A 44 6.59 -5.13 9.59
CA SER A 44 7.19 -6.46 9.57
C SER A 44 7.14 -7.17 10.93
N THR A 45 6.00 -7.04 11.61
CA THR A 45 5.71 -7.60 12.93
C THR A 45 4.50 -8.50 12.81
N GLU A 46 4.58 -9.69 13.36
CA GLU A 46 3.45 -10.63 13.39
C GLU A 46 2.32 -10.13 14.31
N PHE A 47 1.12 -10.63 14.07
CA PHE A 47 -0.08 -10.10 14.71
C PHE A 47 -0.23 -10.48 16.19
N TYR A 48 0.22 -11.68 16.59
CA TYR A 48 -0.08 -12.22 17.92
C TYR A 48 1.01 -11.90 18.94
N CYS A 49 2.21 -12.46 18.76
CA CYS A 49 3.26 -12.36 19.76
C CYS A 49 4.19 -11.16 19.50
N GLY A 50 3.96 -10.42 18.40
CA GLY A 50 4.71 -9.20 18.10
C GLY A 50 6.14 -9.43 17.61
N CYS A 51 6.53 -10.67 17.30
CA CYS A 51 7.85 -10.97 16.74
C CYS A 51 8.05 -10.33 15.37
N LYS A 52 9.30 -9.93 15.08
CA LYS A 52 9.68 -9.47 13.75
C LYS A 52 9.72 -10.64 12.77
N TYR A 53 9.46 -10.37 11.51
CA TYR A 53 9.60 -11.35 10.44
C TYR A 53 10.31 -10.74 9.24
N THR A 54 10.96 -11.58 8.44
CA THR A 54 11.56 -11.20 7.15
C THR A 54 11.05 -12.15 6.07
N GLY A 55 10.36 -11.59 5.08
CA GLY A 55 9.63 -12.40 4.10
C GLY A 55 8.66 -13.33 4.83
N ASN A 56 8.72 -14.63 4.52
CA ASN A 56 7.83 -15.64 5.10
C ASN A 56 8.37 -16.30 6.38
N ARG A 57 9.36 -15.71 7.06
CA ARG A 57 10.03 -16.30 8.22
C ARG A 57 9.95 -15.37 9.42
N VAL A 58 9.43 -15.88 10.53
CA VAL A 58 9.40 -15.19 11.84
C VAL A 58 10.74 -15.39 12.55
N ASP A 59 11.24 -14.34 13.20
CA ASP A 59 12.37 -14.40 14.11
C ASP A 59 11.91 -14.89 15.49
N ILE A 60 11.86 -16.20 15.64
CA ILE A 60 11.43 -16.89 16.88
C ILE A 60 12.47 -16.69 17.99
N ALA A 61 13.76 -16.75 17.63
CA ALA A 61 14.86 -16.67 18.59
C ALA A 61 15.00 -15.27 19.21
N GLY A 62 14.83 -14.22 18.40
CA GLY A 62 14.94 -12.84 18.84
C GLY A 62 13.77 -12.31 19.67
N CYS A 63 12.62 -12.99 19.67
CA CYS A 63 11.41 -12.52 20.37
C CYS A 63 11.00 -13.37 21.58
N GLY A 64 11.73 -14.44 21.91
CA GLY A 64 11.42 -15.28 23.07
C GLY A 64 10.13 -16.11 22.91
N LEU A 65 9.73 -16.36 21.66
CA LEU A 65 8.58 -17.22 21.35
C LEU A 65 8.95 -18.68 21.64
N PHE A 66 8.25 -19.31 22.59
CA PHE A 66 8.33 -20.73 22.87
C PHE A 66 7.18 -21.47 22.16
N PRO A 67 7.45 -22.61 21.48
CA PRO A 67 6.45 -23.37 20.75
C PRO A 67 5.41 -24.04 21.66
#